data_AF-A0A1G2KVQ8-F1
#
_entry.id   AF-A0A1G2KVQ8-F1
#
_cell.length_a   1.000
_cell.length_b   1.000
_cell.length_c   1.000
_cell.angle_alpha   90.00
_cell.angle_beta   90.00
_cell.angle_gamma   90.00
#
_symmetry.space_group_name_H-M   'P 1'
#
loop_
_entity.id
_entity.type
_entity.pdbx_description
1 polymer ?
#
loop_
_entity_poly.entity_id
_entity_poly.type
_entity_poly.pdbx_seq_one_letter_code
_entity_poly.pdbx_strand_id
1 'polypeptide(L)'
;MALIQGILTAVGFTFFGIPNATLWGSVAAITALIPGIGTALVLLPAILYLYFSGETLFAVGLLLWGMTAVGLVDNFLGPKLASYGMRLHPFLILLSVLGGVGFFGPLGFLLGPLVLSLLFALIEIYFAIKKEHEGR
;
A
#
# COMPACT_ATOMS: atom_id res chain seq x y z
N MET A 1 0.92 -8.63 -1.05
CA MET A 1 0.62 -8.10 0.31
C MET A 1 -0.58 -8.75 0.92
N ALA A 2 -1.69 -8.85 0.18
CA ALA A 2 -2.93 -9.51 0.59
C ALA A 2 -2.75 -10.77 1.46
N LEU A 3 -1.97 -11.76 1.00
CA LEU A 3 -1.78 -13.02 1.76
C LEU A 3 -1.05 -12.81 3.10
N ILE A 4 0.04 -12.04 3.10
CA ILE A 4 0.84 -11.74 4.30
C ILE A 4 0.00 -10.96 5.31
N GLN A 5 -0.78 -10.00 4.83
CA GLN A 5 -1.64 -9.12 5.63
C GLN A 5 -2.82 -9.90 6.22
N GLY A 6 -3.44 -10.79 5.45
CA GLY A 6 -4.48 -11.69 5.94
C GLY A 6 -3.99 -12.63 7.04
N ILE A 7 -2.79 -13.21 6.86
CA ILE A 7 -2.18 -14.10 7.87
C ILE A 7 -1.85 -13.32 9.15
N LEU A 8 -1.23 -12.14 9.03
CA LEU A 8 -0.87 -11.32 10.21
C LEU A 8 -2.09 -10.83 10.97
N THR A 9 -3.18 -10.48 10.27
CA THR A 9 -4.44 -10.09 10.90
C THR A 9 -5.10 -11.29 11.58
N ALA A 10 -5.12 -12.46 10.95
CA ALA A 10 -5.65 -13.69 11.56
C ALA A 10 -4.87 -14.05 12.84
N VAL A 11 -3.54 -14.04 12.79
CA VAL A 11 -2.67 -14.33 13.94
C VAL A 11 -2.91 -13.34 15.07
N GLY A 12 -2.96 -12.04 14.76
CA GLY A 12 -3.29 -11.02 15.75
C GLY A 12 -4.66 -11.29 16.40
N PHE A 13 -5.69 -11.51 15.58
CA PHE A 13 -7.05 -11.71 16.09
C PHE A 13 -7.19 -12.98 16.92
N THR A 14 -6.46 -14.05 16.59
CA THR A 14 -6.39 -15.25 17.44
C THR A 14 -5.73 -14.99 18.79
N PHE A 15 -4.66 -14.18 18.83
CA PHE A 15 -3.95 -13.86 20.07
C PHE A 15 -4.75 -12.92 20.99
N PHE A 16 -5.52 -12.00 20.40
CA PHE A 16 -6.32 -11.01 21.13
C PHE A 16 -7.77 -11.47 21.39
N GLY A 17 -8.07 -12.74 21.17
CA GLY A 17 -9.35 -13.35 21.56
C GLY A 17 -10.56 -12.94 20.70
N ILE A 18 -10.33 -12.42 19.49
CA ILE A 18 -11.43 -12.04 18.61
C ILE A 18 -12.07 -13.29 17.99
N PRO A 19 -13.39 -13.50 18.15
CA PRO A 19 -14.09 -14.63 17.56
C PRO A 19 -14.01 -14.58 16.02
N ASN A 20 -13.90 -15.76 15.39
CA ASN A 20 -13.81 -15.90 13.94
C ASN A 20 -12.60 -15.22 13.28
N ALA A 21 -11.43 -15.25 13.93
CA ALA A 21 -10.18 -14.66 13.42
C ALA A 21 -9.83 -15.05 11.97
N THR A 22 -10.12 -16.29 11.54
CA THR A 22 -9.87 -16.75 10.16
C THR A 22 -10.78 -16.08 9.13
N LEU A 23 -12.03 -15.78 9.49
CA LEU A 23 -12.95 -15.02 8.63
C LEU A 23 -12.46 -13.59 8.48
N TRP A 24 -12.08 -12.94 9.60
CA TRP A 24 -11.52 -11.60 9.58
C TRP A 24 -10.19 -11.50 8.83
N GLY A 25 -9.32 -12.52 8.93
CA GLY A 25 -8.10 -12.63 8.14
C GLY A 25 -8.38 -12.71 6.63
N SER A 26 -9.42 -13.43 6.23
CA SER A 26 -9.88 -13.49 4.82
C SER A 26 -10.39 -12.13 4.34
N VAL A 27 -11.19 -11.44 5.17
CA VAL A 27 -11.66 -10.07 4.87
C VAL A 27 -10.49 -9.10 4.76
N ALA A 28 -9.50 -9.20 5.66
CA ALA A 28 -8.27 -8.40 5.62
C ALA A 28 -7.45 -8.67 4.37
N ALA A 29 -7.38 -9.91 3.89
CA ALA A 29 -6.70 -10.24 2.64
C ALA A 29 -7.37 -9.59 1.42
N ILE A 30 -8.70 -9.50 1.40
CA ILE A 30 -9.45 -8.81 0.33
C ILE A 30 -9.26 -7.30 0.43
N THR A 31 -9.39 -6.71 1.62
CA THR A 31 -9.25 -5.27 1.82
C THR A 31 -7.81 -4.79 1.60
N ALA A 32 -6.81 -5.63 1.87
CA ALA A 32 -5.40 -5.41 1.58
C ALA A 32 -5.07 -5.17 0.09
N LEU A 33 -6.01 -5.40 -0.84
CA LEU A 33 -5.86 -4.94 -2.23
C LEU A 33 -5.83 -3.42 -2.35
N ILE A 34 -6.31 -2.69 -1.33
CA ILE A 34 -6.26 -1.24 -1.23
C ILE A 34 -5.21 -0.87 -0.16
N PRO A 35 -3.94 -0.66 -0.54
CA PRO A 35 -2.88 -0.34 0.40
C PRO A 35 -3.18 0.95 1.16
N GLY A 36 -2.89 0.98 2.46
CA GLY A 36 -3.07 2.16 3.31
C GLY A 36 -4.49 2.37 3.87
N ILE A 37 -5.53 1.79 3.25
CA ILE A 37 -6.92 1.91 3.74
C ILE A 37 -7.45 0.55 4.24
N GLY A 38 -7.10 -0.54 3.55
CA GLY A 38 -7.68 -1.85 3.79
C GLY A 38 -7.48 -2.40 5.20
N THR A 39 -6.31 -2.20 5.77
CA THR A 39 -5.95 -2.68 7.11
C THR A 39 -6.58 -1.88 8.22
N ALA A 40 -6.66 -0.55 8.07
CA ALA A 40 -7.37 0.30 9.01
C ALA A 40 -8.85 -0.07 9.09
N LEU A 41 -9.48 -0.41 7.96
CA LEU A 41 -10.89 -0.83 7.87
C LEU A 41 -11.20 -2.08 8.70
N VAL A 42 -10.24 -3.00 8.87
CA VAL A 42 -10.46 -4.24 9.64
C VAL A 42 -10.02 -4.09 11.10
N LEU A 43 -8.90 -3.41 11.35
CA LEU A 43 -8.36 -3.23 12.70
C LEU A 43 -9.18 -2.25 13.55
N LEU A 44 -9.66 -1.13 12.99
CA LEU A 44 -10.45 -0.15 13.74
C LEU A 44 -11.71 -0.75 14.40
N PRO A 45 -12.62 -1.42 13.67
CA PRO A 45 -13.81 -1.99 14.28
C PRO A 45 -13.48 -3.09 15.29
N ALA A 46 -12.41 -3.86 15.07
CA ALA A 46 -11.93 -4.88 16.00
C ALA A 46 -11.40 -4.30 17.31
N ILE A 47 -10.62 -3.21 17.24
CA ILE A 47 -10.11 -2.49 18.42
C ILE A 47 -11.27 -1.86 19.19
N LEU A 48 -12.22 -1.23 18.48
CA LEU A 48 -13.42 -0.65 19.09
C LEU A 48 -14.27 -1.71 19.78
N TYR A 49 -14.45 -2.88 19.15
CA TYR A 49 -15.15 -4.00 19.76
C TYR A 49 -14.51 -4.42 21.08
N LEU A 50 -13.20 -4.69 21.09
CA LEU A 50 -12.48 -5.06 22.32
C LEU A 50 -12.55 -3.97 23.40
N TYR A 51 -12.49 -2.70 23.01
CA TYR A 51 -12.61 -1.58 23.94
C TYR A 51 -14.00 -1.52 24.60
N PHE A 52 -15.07 -1.64 23.80
CA PHE A 52 -16.45 -1.66 24.32
C PHE A 52 -16.80 -2.94 25.07
N SER A 53 -16.12 -4.05 24.79
CA SER A 53 -16.25 -5.30 25.53
C SER A 53 -15.57 -5.29 26.91
N GLY A 54 -14.88 -4.20 27.28
CA GLY A 54 -14.20 -4.05 28.57
C GLY A 54 -12.79 -4.63 28.61
N GLU A 55 -12.32 -5.21 27.51
CA GLU A 55 -11.01 -5.85 27.36
C GLU A 55 -9.95 -4.84 26.90
N THR A 56 -9.74 -3.79 27.71
CA THR A 56 -8.89 -2.63 27.33
C THR A 56 -7.44 -3.04 27.07
N LEU A 57 -6.92 -4.05 27.79
CA LEU A 57 -5.56 -4.56 27.62
C LEU A 57 -5.37 -5.20 26.22
N PHE A 58 -6.33 -6.02 25.79
CA PHE A 58 -6.30 -6.63 24.45
C PHE A 58 -6.55 -5.61 23.34
N ALA A 59 -7.37 -4.58 23.58
CA ALA A 59 -7.57 -3.47 22.64
C ALA A 59 -6.27 -2.69 22.38
N VAL A 60 -5.54 -2.34 23.45
CA VAL A 60 -4.24 -1.64 23.33
C VAL A 60 -3.19 -2.54 22.70
N GLY A 61 -3.17 -3.83 23.05
CA GLY A 61 -2.26 -4.80 22.44
C GLY A 61 -2.50 -5.00 20.94
N LEU A 62 -3.77 -5.07 20.51
CA LEU A 62 -4.13 -5.17 19.10
C LEU A 62 -3.79 -3.90 18.33
N LEU A 63 -3.94 -2.73 18.96
CA LEU A 63 -3.53 -1.44 18.39
C LEU A 63 -2.00 -1.40 18.16
N LEU A 64 -1.22 -1.82 19.15
CA LEU A 64 0.23 -1.94 19.03
C LEU A 64 0.64 -2.95 17.94
N TRP A 65 -0.04 -4.10 17.85
CA TRP A 65 0.17 -5.08 16.78
C TRP A 65 -0.14 -4.50 15.40
N GLY A 66 -1.25 -3.77 15.28
CA GLY A 66 -1.65 -3.09 14.05
C GLY A 66 -0.64 -2.03 13.61
N MET A 67 -0.13 -1.21 14.54
CA MET A 67 0.89 -0.21 14.21
C MET A 67 2.23 -0.82 13.82
N THR A 68 2.65 -1.88 14.51
CA THR A 68 3.97 -2.49 14.32
C THR A 68 3.95 -3.52 13.20
N ALA A 69 3.38 -4.70 13.42
CA ALA A 69 3.43 -5.81 12.46
C ALA A 69 2.75 -5.44 11.13
N VAL A 70 1.54 -4.87 11.21
CA VAL A 70 0.73 -4.58 10.03
C VAL A 70 1.17 -3.27 9.37
N GLY A 71 1.41 -2.22 10.16
CA GLY A 71 1.92 -0.94 9.67
C GLY A 71 3.29 -1.07 9.00
N LEU A 72 4.21 -1.90 9.51
CA LEU A 72 5.48 -2.14 8.85
C LEU A 72 5.30 -2.84 7.49
N VAL A 73 4.36 -3.78 7.38
CA VAL A 73 4.04 -4.40 6.09
C VAL A 73 3.50 -3.36 5.12
N ASP A 74 2.54 -2.53 5.51
CA ASP A 74 2.01 -1.52 4.60
C ASP A 74 3.07 -0.48 4.17
N ASN A 75 3.91 -0.05 5.11
CA ASN A 75 4.93 0.99 4.85
C ASN A 75 6.18 0.47 4.13
N PHE A 76 6.53 -0.81 4.22
CA PHE A 76 7.76 -1.34 3.61
C PHE A 76 7.47 -2.11 2.33
N LEU A 77 6.45 -2.95 2.39
CA LEU A 77 6.08 -3.90 1.36
C LEU A 77 5.22 -3.16 0.29
N GLY A 78 4.38 -2.19 0.69
CA GLY A 78 3.63 -1.32 -0.23
C GLY A 78 4.52 -0.56 -1.23
N PRO A 79 5.48 0.28 -0.77
CA PRO A 79 6.40 0.99 -1.65
C PRO A 79 7.30 0.04 -2.45
N LYS A 80 7.70 -1.11 -1.87
CA LYS A 80 8.54 -2.09 -2.57
C LYS A 80 7.81 -2.71 -3.77
N LEU A 81 6.53 -3.06 -3.65
CA LEU A 81 5.74 -3.50 -4.81
C LEU A 81 5.51 -2.38 -5.82
N ALA A 82 5.21 -1.17 -5.34
CA ALA A 82 5.02 -0.02 -6.23
C ALA A 82 6.32 0.35 -6.99
N SER A 83 7.49 0.16 -6.36
CA SER A 83 8.80 0.47 -6.93
C SER A 83 9.24 -0.46 -8.07
N TYR A 84 8.51 -1.54 -8.34
CA TYR A 84 8.76 -2.37 -9.53
C TYR A 84 8.36 -1.66 -10.83
N GLY A 85 7.46 -0.67 -10.77
CA GLY A 85 7.18 0.20 -11.90
C GLY A 85 8.16 1.36 -11.89
N MET A 86 9.24 1.24 -12.67
CA MET A 86 10.09 2.33 -13.14
C MET A 86 10.68 3.24 -12.05
N ARG A 87 11.98 3.04 -11.77
CA ARG A 87 12.74 3.87 -10.81
C ARG A 87 12.99 5.28 -11.37
N LEU A 88 11.96 6.12 -11.40
CA LEU A 88 12.10 7.53 -11.71
C LEU A 88 12.89 8.22 -10.60
N HIS A 89 13.90 9.01 -10.98
CA HIS A 89 14.70 9.75 -10.02
C HIS A 89 13.81 10.74 -9.25
N PRO A 90 13.90 10.86 -7.91
CA PRO A 90 13.01 11.72 -7.11
C PRO A 90 12.96 13.18 -7.58
N PHE A 91 14.08 13.70 -8.12
CA PHE A 91 14.12 15.03 -8.71
C PHE A 91 13.23 15.20 -9.95
N LEU A 92 13.12 14.17 -10.78
CA LEU A 92 12.25 14.20 -11.96
C LEU A 92 10.78 14.21 -11.54
N ILE A 93 10.44 13.43 -10.51
CA ILE A 93 9.09 13.45 -9.92
C ILE A 93 8.79 14.84 -9.37
N LEU A 94 9.72 15.43 -8.61
CA LEU A 94 9.58 16.78 -8.07
C LEU A 94 9.36 17.82 -9.19
N LEU A 95 10.17 17.79 -10.25
CA LEU A 95 10.00 18.67 -11.40
C LEU A 95 8.67 18.44 -12.11
N SER A 96 8.23 17.20 -12.24
CA SER A 96 6.94 16.87 -12.87
C SER A 96 5.76 17.41 -12.06
N VAL A 97 5.83 17.37 -10.72
CA VAL A 97 4.81 17.93 -9.85
C VAL A 97 4.83 19.45 -9.92
N LEU A 98 5.99 20.09 -9.83
CA LEU A 98 6.11 21.55 -9.91
C LEU A 98 5.65 22.09 -11.28
N GLY A 99 6.10 21.46 -12.36
CA GLY A 99 5.66 21.79 -13.72
C GLY A 99 4.18 21.50 -13.91
N GLY A 100 3.73 20.31 -13.50
CA GLY A 100 2.32 19.91 -13.59
C GLY A 100 1.41 20.89 -12.87
N VAL A 101 1.73 21.27 -11.63
CA VAL A 101 0.97 22.25 -10.86
C VAL A 101 1.01 23.62 -11.52
N GLY A 102 2.14 24.03 -12.10
CA GLY A 102 2.25 25.27 -12.85
C GLY A 102 1.35 25.35 -14.08
N PHE A 103 1.17 24.24 -14.81
CA PHE A 103 0.35 24.21 -16.04
C PHE A 103 -1.13 23.84 -15.81
N PHE A 104 -1.41 22.93 -14.87
CA PHE A 104 -2.74 22.34 -14.65
C PHE A 104 -3.36 22.72 -13.28
N GLY A 105 -2.70 23.57 -12.50
CA GLY A 105 -3.17 23.94 -11.16
C GLY A 105 -3.13 22.76 -10.18
N PRO A 106 -4.05 22.67 -9.20
CA PRO A 106 -4.04 21.59 -8.20
C PRO A 106 -4.06 20.17 -8.79
N LEU A 107 -4.76 19.97 -9.92
CA LEU A 107 -4.80 18.69 -10.62
C LEU A 107 -3.43 18.29 -11.21
N GLY A 108 -2.56 19.26 -11.42
CA GLY A 108 -1.19 19.08 -11.87
C GLY A 108 -0.32 18.24 -10.95
N PHE A 109 -0.66 18.14 -9.66
CA PHE A 109 0.02 17.26 -8.72
C PHE A 109 -0.11 15.78 -9.13
N LEU A 110 -1.28 15.38 -9.63
CA LEU A 110 -1.54 14.02 -10.10
C LEU A 110 -1.10 13.85 -11.56
N LEU A 111 -1.43 14.83 -12.41
CA LEU A 111 -1.17 14.75 -13.85
C LEU A 111 0.32 14.82 -14.19
N GLY A 112 1.12 15.57 -13.43
CA GLY A 112 2.57 15.74 -13.69
C GLY A 112 3.32 14.40 -13.67
N PRO A 113 3.33 13.67 -12.55
CA PRO A 113 3.95 12.34 -12.45
C PRO A 113 3.36 11.32 -13.44
N LEU A 114 2.05 11.41 -13.73
CA LEU A 114 1.39 10.52 -14.69
C LEU A 114 1.95 10.68 -16.10
N VAL A 115 2.04 11.92 -16.59
CA VAL A 115 2.60 12.23 -17.92
C VAL A 115 4.08 11.85 -17.99
N LEU A 116 4.85 12.13 -16.93
CA LEU A 116 6.26 11.73 -16.85
C LEU A 116 6.42 10.20 -16.94
N SER A 117 5.58 9.45 -16.23
CA SER A 117 5.61 7.98 -16.24
C SER A 117 5.29 7.41 -17.62
N LEU A 118 4.32 7.99 -18.33
CA LEU A 118 3.98 7.60 -19.70
C LEU A 118 5.12 7.87 -20.69
N LEU A 119 5.78 9.03 -20.57
CA LEU A 119 6.92 9.36 -21.42
C LEU A 119 8.06 8.34 -21.25
N PHE A 120 8.44 8.04 -20.00
CA PHE A 120 9.50 7.07 -19.75
C PHE A 120 9.09 5.65 -20.18
N ALA A 121 7.83 5.25 -20.02
CA ALA A 121 7.34 3.97 -20.53
C ALA A 121 7.52 3.86 -22.05
N LEU A 122 7.18 4.92 -22.80
CA LEU A 122 7.38 4.95 -24.24
C LEU A 122 8.85 4.86 -24.64
N ILE A 123 9.73 5.57 -23.91
CA ILE A 123 11.18 5.52 -24.14
C ILE A 123 11.73 4.11 -23.87
N GLU A 124 11.30 3.48 -22.78
CA GLU A 124 11.70 2.12 -22.41
C GLU A 124 11.27 1.10 -23.47
N ILE A 125 10.02 1.20 -23.94
CA ILE A 125 9.50 0.37 -25.05
C ILE A 125 10.30 0.60 -26.34
N TYR A 126 10.61 1.85 -26.68
CA TYR A 126 11.40 2.17 -27.86
C TYR A 126 12.80 1.54 -27.81
N PHE A 127 13.50 1.65 -26.67
CA PHE A 127 14.81 1.03 -26.50
C PHE A 127 14.74 -0.49 -26.48
N ALA A 128 13.68 -1.08 -25.91
CA ALA A 128 13.46 -2.52 -25.94
C ALA A 128 13.31 -3.02 -27.39
N ILE A 129 12.49 -2.37 -28.21
CA ILE A 129 12.30 -2.70 -29.63
C ILE A 129 13.60 -2.52 -30.42
N LYS A 130 14.32 -1.41 -30.20
CA LYS A 130 15.58 -1.14 -30.90
C LYS A 130 16.64 -2.22 -30.60
N LYS A 131 16.74 -2.64 -29.34
CA LYS A 131 17.69 -3.68 -28.92
C LYS A 131 17.39 -5.03 -29.56
N GLU A 132 16.12 -5.35 -29.79
CA GLU A 132 15.69 -6.58 -30.45
C GLU A 132 16.01 -6.59 -31.96
N HIS A 133 16.03 -5.40 -32.58
CA HIS A 133 16.42 -5.23 -33.99
C HIS A 133 17.94 -5.17 -34.23
N GLU A 134 18.73 -4.63 -33.30
CA GLU A 134 20.22 -4.63 -33.39
C GLU A 134 20.84 -5.97 -32.99
N GLY A 135 20.08 -6.87 -32.34
CA GLY A 135 20.52 -8.20 -31.93
C GLY A 135 20.27 -9.34 -32.95
N ARG A 136 19.78 -9.01 -34.15
CA ARG A 136 19.63 -9.91 -35.31
C ARG A 136 20.53 -9.43 -36.43
#